data_AF-F3FFN3-F1
#
_entry.id   AF-F3FFN3-F1
#
_cell.length_a   1.000
_cell.length_b   1.000
_cell.length_c   1.000
_cell.angle_alpha   90.00
_cell.angle_beta   90.00
_cell.angle_gamma   90.00
#
_symmetry.space_group_name_H-M   'P 1'
#
loop_
_entity.id
_entity.type
_entity.pdbx_description
1 polymer ?
#
loop_
_entity_poly.entity_id
_entity_poly.type
_entity_poly.pdbx_seq_one_letter_code
_entity_poly.pdbx_strand_id
1 'polypeptide(L)'
;MGLFSMVASAAELSPDQLLKKAQAEQPAYLDTVRQLVDIDTGTGQATGLKTVSAMLVERLKALGAEVSTTPAEPSAGDNIVGTFKGNGTRSFLLMVHYDTVFG
;
A
#
# COMPACT_ATOMS: atom_id res chain seq x y z
N MET A 1 11.52 22.03 -35.95
CA MET A 1 10.29 21.32 -35.51
C MET A 1 10.29 21.25 -34.00
N GLY A 2 9.48 22.09 -33.33
CA GLY A 2 9.33 22.03 -31.88
C GLY A 2 8.35 20.92 -31.49
N LEU A 3 8.75 20.03 -30.58
CA LEU A 3 7.84 19.10 -29.94
C LEU A 3 6.96 19.88 -28.94
N PHE A 4 5.67 19.98 -29.23
CA PHE A 4 4.69 20.41 -28.24
C PHE A 4 4.51 19.29 -27.22
N SER A 5 4.90 19.55 -25.97
CA SER A 5 4.59 18.68 -24.84
C SER A 5 3.13 18.90 -24.45
N MET A 6 2.28 17.88 -24.59
CA MET A 6 0.92 17.92 -24.07
C MET A 6 0.99 17.90 -22.54
N VAL A 7 0.57 18.99 -21.91
CA VAL A 7 0.35 19.03 -20.47
C VAL A 7 -0.91 18.20 -20.20
N ALA A 8 -0.76 17.03 -19.58
CA ALA A 8 -1.89 16.26 -19.10
C ALA A 8 -2.60 17.06 -17.99
N SER A 9 -3.81 17.55 -18.28
CA SER A 9 -4.70 18.10 -17.28
C SER A 9 -5.37 16.92 -16.56
N ALA A 10 -4.94 16.63 -15.34
CA ALA A 10 -5.69 15.77 -14.45
C ALA A 10 -6.96 16.52 -14.07
N ALA A 11 -8.13 16.08 -14.55
CA ALA A 11 -9.40 16.63 -14.10
C ALA A 11 -9.53 16.35 -12.59
N GLU A 12 -9.50 17.41 -11.77
CA GLU A 12 -9.73 17.28 -10.34
C GLU A 12 -11.17 16.83 -10.11
N LEU A 13 -11.33 15.65 -9.47
CA LEU A 13 -12.63 15.16 -9.05
C LEU A 13 -13.22 16.16 -8.03
N SER A 14 -14.51 16.47 -8.14
CA SER A 14 -15.17 17.21 -7.07
C SER A 14 -15.15 16.39 -5.77
N PRO A 15 -15.22 17.04 -4.59
CA PRO A 15 -15.30 16.33 -3.31
C PRO A 15 -16.41 15.25 -3.28
N ASP A 16 -17.58 15.55 -3.86
CA ASP A 16 -18.70 14.60 -3.93
C ASP A 16 -18.41 13.41 -4.85
N GLN A 17 -17.73 13.63 -5.98
CA GLN A 17 -17.32 12.55 -6.87
C GLN A 17 -16.27 11.65 -6.22
N LEU A 18 -15.33 12.24 -5.47
CA LEU A 18 -14.32 11.50 -4.72
C LEU A 18 -14.97 10.67 -3.60
N LEU A 19 -15.88 11.26 -2.83
CA LEU A 19 -16.63 10.57 -1.79
C LEU A 19 -17.43 9.39 -2.36
N LYS A 20 -18.16 9.60 -3.47
CA LYS A 20 -18.93 8.54 -4.13
C LYS A 20 -18.04 7.38 -4.58
N LYS A 21 -16.84 7.66 -5.10
CA LYS A 21 -15.87 6.62 -5.45
C LYS A 21 -15.35 5.88 -4.21
N ALA A 22 -14.99 6.59 -3.15
CA ALA A 22 -14.53 5.96 -1.91
C ALA A 22 -15.61 5.06 -1.28
N GLN A 23 -16.88 5.48 -1.31
CA GLN A 23 -18.01 4.66 -0.85
C GLN A 23 -18.18 3.40 -1.70
N ALA A 24 -17.98 3.50 -3.03
CA ALA A 24 -18.05 2.34 -3.92
C ALA A 24 -16.93 1.30 -3.66
N GLU A 25 -15.78 1.72 -3.12
CA GLU A 25 -14.66 0.84 -2.75
C GLU A 25 -14.88 0.09 -1.42
N GLN A 26 -15.91 0.44 -0.64
CA GLN A 26 -16.14 -0.14 0.68
C GLN A 26 -16.17 -1.69 0.69
N PRO A 27 -16.85 -2.39 -0.25
CA PRO A 27 -16.86 -3.85 -0.24
C PRO A 27 -15.46 -4.46 -0.42
N ALA A 28 -14.70 -3.98 -1.42
CA ALA A 28 -13.35 -4.47 -1.69
C ALA A 28 -12.36 -4.13 -0.56
N TYR A 29 -12.56 -2.99 0.10
CA TYR A 29 -11.81 -2.61 1.29
C TYR A 29 -12.08 -3.59 2.45
N LEU A 30 -13.34 -3.89 2.74
CA LEU A 30 -13.71 -4.84 3.80
C LEU A 30 -13.18 -6.25 3.53
N ASP A 31 -13.23 -6.71 2.28
CA ASP A 31 -12.64 -8.00 1.88
C ASP A 31 -11.12 -8.01 2.11
N THR A 32 -10.44 -6.90 1.80
CA THR A 32 -9.01 -6.76 2.08
C THR A 32 -8.73 -6.78 3.59
N VAL A 33 -9.49 -6.04 4.39
CA VAL A 33 -9.34 -6.05 5.85
C VAL A 33 -9.55 -7.47 6.38
N ARG A 34 -10.60 -8.17 5.94
CA ARG A 34 -10.87 -9.56 6.30
C ARG A 34 -9.66 -10.46 6.03
N GLN A 35 -9.11 -10.42 4.82
CA GLN A 35 -7.95 -11.25 4.44
C GLN A 35 -6.72 -10.98 5.32
N LEU A 36 -6.53 -9.74 5.77
CA LEU A 36 -5.40 -9.38 6.63
C LEU A 36 -5.64 -9.82 8.08
N VAL A 37 -6.85 -9.65 8.62
CA VAL A 37 -7.15 -10.02 10.02
C VAL A 37 -7.36 -11.51 10.24
N ASP A 38 -7.67 -12.28 9.18
CA ASP A 38 -7.75 -13.74 9.24
C ASP A 38 -6.36 -14.39 9.42
N ILE A 39 -5.27 -13.61 9.41
CA ILE A 39 -3.89 -14.06 9.64
C ILE A 39 -3.37 -13.45 10.95
N ASP A 40 -2.92 -14.31 11.85
CA ASP A 40 -2.32 -13.86 13.11
C ASP A 40 -0.91 -13.31 12.88
N THR A 41 -0.72 -12.01 13.14
CA THR A 41 0.56 -11.31 12.99
C THR A 41 1.07 -10.73 14.30
N GLY A 42 0.86 -11.41 15.42
CA GLY A 42 1.48 -11.00 16.69
C GLY A 42 2.98 -10.68 16.57
N THR A 43 3.45 -9.67 17.30
CA THR A 43 4.87 -9.30 17.29
C THR A 43 5.74 -10.53 17.61
N GLY A 44 6.64 -10.89 16.68
CA GLY A 44 7.47 -12.10 16.77
C GLY A 44 6.91 -13.35 16.07
N GLN A 45 5.66 -13.34 15.60
CA GLN A 45 5.03 -14.45 14.87
C GLN A 45 5.52 -14.52 13.42
N ALA A 46 6.73 -15.09 13.23
CA ALA A 46 7.42 -15.11 11.95
C ALA A 46 6.58 -15.67 10.78
N THR A 47 5.76 -16.71 11.01
CA THR A 47 4.94 -17.34 9.96
C THR A 47 3.85 -16.40 9.45
N GLY A 48 3.09 -15.78 10.36
CA GLY A 48 2.04 -14.84 10.00
C GLY A 48 2.59 -13.58 9.37
N LEU A 49 3.64 -13.02 9.96
CA LEU A 49 4.35 -11.84 9.43
C LEU A 49 4.90 -12.10 8.02
N LYS A 50 5.48 -13.27 7.75
CA LYS A 50 5.94 -13.65 6.42
C LYS A 50 4.79 -13.74 5.41
N THR A 51 3.64 -14.24 5.83
CA THR A 51 2.45 -14.38 4.97
C THR A 51 1.89 -13.01 4.60
N VAL A 52 1.64 -12.15 5.60
CA VAL A 52 1.13 -10.80 5.36
C VAL A 52 2.15 -9.96 4.58
N SER A 53 3.45 -10.10 4.87
CA SER A 53 4.51 -9.43 4.10
C SER A 53 4.42 -9.74 2.60
N ALA A 54 4.28 -11.02 2.24
CA ALA A 54 4.12 -11.42 0.84
C ALA A 54 2.85 -10.82 0.19
N MET A 55 1.72 -10.81 0.91
CA MET A 55 0.47 -10.21 0.43
C MET A 55 0.61 -8.70 0.17
N LEU A 56 1.28 -7.98 1.07
CA LEU A 56 1.51 -6.55 0.93
C LEU A 56 2.44 -6.24 -0.25
N VAL A 57 3.52 -7.02 -0.42
CA VAL A 57 4.43 -6.90 -1.57
C VAL A 57 3.69 -7.12 -2.88
N GLU A 58 2.86 -8.16 -2.98
CA GLU A 58 2.05 -8.43 -4.18
C GLU A 58 1.10 -7.28 -4.50
N ARG A 59 0.36 -6.80 -3.49
CA ARG A 59 -0.60 -5.70 -3.65
C ARG A 59 0.08 -4.39 -4.06
N LEU A 60 1.22 -4.04 -3.45
CA LEU A 60 1.98 -2.85 -3.83
C LEU A 60 2.50 -2.95 -5.28
N LYS A 61 3.02 -4.11 -5.69
CA LYS A 61 3.44 -4.34 -7.08
C LYS A 61 2.27 -4.26 -8.06
N ALA A 62 1.11 -4.82 -7.72
CA ALA A 62 -0.10 -4.74 -8.54
C ALA A 62 -0.61 -3.30 -8.73
N LEU A 63 -0.37 -2.43 -7.75
CA LEU A 63 -0.64 -0.99 -7.85
C LEU A 63 0.42 -0.21 -8.66
N GLY A 64 1.53 -0.84 -9.03
CA GLY A 64 2.61 -0.23 -9.80
C GLY A 64 3.74 0.36 -8.97
N ALA A 65 3.89 -0.04 -7.69
CA ALA A 65 5.02 0.36 -6.87
C ALA A 65 6.30 -0.38 -7.29
N GLU A 66 7.44 0.31 -7.20
CA GLU A 66 8.74 -0.34 -7.03
C GLU A 66 8.85 -0.79 -5.56
N VAL A 67 9.00 -2.09 -5.32
CA VAL A 67 8.95 -2.67 -3.97
C VAL A 67 10.29 -3.26 -3.59
N SER A 68 10.80 -2.86 -2.43
CA SER A 68 11.94 -3.49 -1.75
C SER A 68 11.54 -3.96 -0.36
N THR A 69 12.22 -5.00 0.12
CA THR A 69 12.02 -5.59 1.44
C THR A 69 13.35 -5.75 2.15
N THR A 70 13.41 -5.41 3.43
CA THR A 70 14.60 -5.60 4.27
C THR A 70 14.21 -6.30 5.58
N PRO A 71 15.00 -7.27 6.06
CA PRO A 71 14.72 -7.93 7.35
C PRO A 71 14.61 -6.92 8.50
N ALA A 72 13.65 -7.14 9.40
CA ALA A 72 13.45 -6.29 10.58
C ALA A 72 14.31 -6.71 11.79
N GLU A 73 15.53 -7.18 11.55
CA GLU A 73 16.41 -7.72 12.60
C GLU A 73 16.65 -6.71 13.75
N PRO A 74 16.61 -7.16 15.02
CA PRO A 74 16.50 -8.55 15.48
C PRO A 74 15.04 -9.07 15.61
N SER A 75 14.04 -8.29 15.19
CA SER A 75 12.64 -8.71 15.20
C SER A 75 12.33 -9.68 14.06
N ALA A 76 11.22 -10.41 14.19
CA ALA A 76 10.67 -11.20 13.10
C ALA A 76 9.97 -10.30 12.05
N GLY A 77 9.97 -10.74 10.80
CA GLY A 77 9.32 -10.05 9.69
C GLY A 77 10.24 -9.15 8.88
N ASP A 78 9.65 -8.46 7.90
CA ASP A 78 10.35 -7.58 6.97
C ASP A 78 9.76 -6.17 6.99
N ASN A 79 10.61 -5.16 6.84
CA ASN A 79 10.18 -3.83 6.45
C ASN A 79 9.96 -3.80 4.93
N ILE A 80 8.82 -3.27 4.51
CA ILE A 80 8.42 -3.21 3.10
C ILE A 80 8.34 -1.75 2.68
N VAL A 81 9.05 -1.39 1.62
CA VAL A 81 9.02 -0.05 1.04
C VAL A 81 8.49 -0.13 -0.39
N GLY A 82 7.29 0.39 -0.60
CA GLY A 82 6.71 0.61 -1.93
C GLY A 82 6.89 2.07 -2.36
N THR A 83 7.54 2.29 -3.49
CA THR A 83 7.76 3.64 -4.06
C THR A 83 6.94 3.83 -5.33
N PHE A 84 6.17 4.91 -5.38
CA PHE A 84 5.46 5.36 -6.58
C PHE A 84 6.10 6.64 -7.09
N LYS A 85 6.53 6.66 -8.36
CA LYS A 85 7.08 7.86 -8.98
C LYS A 85 5.98 8.64 -9.70
N GLY A 86 5.60 9.78 -9.12
CA GLY A 86 4.77 10.78 -9.79
C GLY A 86 5.59 11.80 -10.60
N ASN A 87 4.88 12.73 -11.25
CA ASN A 87 5.47 13.80 -12.06
C ASN A 87 5.67 15.12 -11.27
N GLY A 88 5.40 15.12 -9.97
CA GLY A 88 5.54 16.27 -9.09
C GLY A 88 6.93 16.40 -8.46
N THR A 89 7.14 17.49 -7.71
CA THR A 89 8.42 17.80 -7.04
C THR A 89 8.42 17.51 -5.54
N ARG A 90 7.27 17.16 -4.96
CA ARG A 90 7.10 16.87 -3.54
C ARG A 90 7.14 15.37 -3.28
N SER A 91 7.53 15.02 -2.06
CA SER A 91 7.55 13.64 -1.57
C SER A 91 6.62 13.51 -0.37
N PHE A 92 5.86 12.41 -0.34
CA PHE A 92 5.00 12.02 0.78
C PHE A 92 5.45 10.65 1.28
N LEU A 93 5.42 10.45 2.60
CA LEU A 93 5.69 9.16 3.22
C LEU A 93 4.43 8.73 3.98
N LEU A 94 3.92 7.55 3.66
CA LEU A 94 2.83 6.89 4.38
C LEU A 94 3.43 5.71 5.13
N MET A 95 3.21 5.65 6.45
CA MET A 95 3.76 4.62 7.32
C MET A 95 2.64 3.80 7.93
N VAL A 96 2.80 2.48 7.93
CA VAL A 96 1.88 1.51 8.52
C VAL A 96 2.74 0.40 9.13
N HIS A 97 2.33 -0.12 10.28
CA HIS A 97 2.84 -1.39 10.81
C HIS A 97 1.76 -2.47 10.63
N TYR A 98 2.19 -3.73 10.47
CA TYR A 98 1.29 -4.84 10.14
C TYR A 98 1.39 -6.00 11.14
N ASP A 99 2.19 -5.84 12.19
CA ASP A 99 2.14 -6.69 13.36
C ASP A 99 1.05 -6.22 14.33
N THR A 100 0.60 -7.13 15.19
CA THR A 100 -0.38 -6.83 16.22
C THR A 100 0.14 -7.21 17.60
N VAL A 101 -0.61 -6.80 18.63
CA VAL A 101 -0.35 -7.19 20.02
C VAL A 101 -0.95 -8.55 20.39
N PHE A 102 -1.67 -9.19 19.47
CA PHE A 102 -2.36 -10.46 19.67
C PHE A 102 -1.60 -11.58 18.96
N GLY A 103 -1.56 -12.78 19.55
CA GLY A 103 -0.87 -13.92 18.98
C GLY A 103 -0.96 -15.20 19.80
#